data_AF-A0AAX0BI28-F1
#
_entry.id   AF-A0AAX0BI28-F1
#
_cell.length_a   1.000
_cell.length_b   1.000
_cell.length_c   1.000
_cell.angle_alpha   90.00
_cell.angle_beta   90.00
_cell.angle_gamma   90.00
#
_symmetry.space_group_name_H-M   'P 1'
#
loop_
_entity.id
_entity.type
_entity.pdbx_description
1 polymer ?
#
loop_
_entity_poly.entity_id
_entity_poly.type
_entity_poly.pdbx_seq_one_letter_code
_entity_poly.pdbx_strand_id
1 'polypeptide(L)'
;MRDDLKRVKQKLSLTFAIAIIGTCIVFGLLYYLGIDLLSYYIEAGSFMIYYNEKPYIDEFQQYVSDNDISTTDVEQYDEWMAEHDVAFYSVQEMGKVIYNKSNVDKLISPAKNMYDYRFTGSYELPVQFSDIEAEVFIYTGFYINLI
;
A
#
# COMPACT_ATOMS: atom_id res chain seq x y z
N MET A 1 -54.20 -31.93 -13.70
CA MET A 1 -53.81 -30.63 -14.31
C MET A 1 -53.61 -29.50 -13.28
N ARG A 2 -54.62 -29.14 -12.46
CA ARG A 2 -54.47 -28.06 -11.44
C ARG A 2 -53.54 -28.44 -10.28
N ASP A 3 -53.64 -29.69 -9.82
CA ASP A 3 -52.80 -30.22 -8.73
C ASP A 3 -51.35 -30.46 -9.17
N ASP A 4 -51.15 -30.89 -10.42
CA ASP A 4 -49.80 -31.05 -11.00
C ASP A 4 -49.09 -29.70 -11.11
N LEU A 5 -49.81 -28.65 -11.56
CA LEU A 5 -49.27 -27.30 -11.64
C LEU A 5 -48.90 -26.73 -10.26
N LYS A 6 -49.73 -27.00 -9.24
CA LYS A 6 -49.46 -26.58 -7.84
C LYS A 6 -48.21 -27.29 -7.30
N ARG A 7 -48.08 -28.59 -7.56
CA ARG A 7 -46.93 -29.40 -7.16
C ARG A 7 -45.62 -28.95 -7.83
N VAL A 8 -45.68 -28.62 -9.13
CA VAL A 8 -44.52 -28.10 -9.88
C VAL A 8 -44.09 -26.73 -9.34
N LYS A 9 -45.03 -25.80 -9.12
CA LYS A 9 -44.72 -24.47 -8.53
C LYS A 9 -44.09 -24.60 -7.14
N GLN A 10 -44.56 -25.53 -6.33
CA GLN A 10 -44.06 -25.76 -4.98
C GLN A 10 -42.65 -26.33 -4.96
N LYS A 11 -42.35 -27.31 -5.84
CA LYS A 11 -41.00 -27.83 -6.03
C LYS A 11 -40.04 -26.77 -6.57
N LEU A 12 -40.49 -25.97 -7.54
CA LEU A 12 -39.69 -24.88 -8.11
C LEU A 12 -39.34 -23.83 -7.05
N SER A 13 -40.33 -23.39 -6.26
CA SER A 13 -40.12 -22.44 -5.17
C SER A 13 -39.15 -22.97 -4.11
N LEU A 14 -39.25 -24.26 -3.75
CA LEU A 14 -38.34 -24.90 -2.82
C LEU A 14 -36.90 -24.92 -3.35
N THR A 15 -36.69 -25.25 -4.63
CA THR A 15 -35.35 -25.21 -5.24
C THR A 15 -34.77 -23.80 -5.25
N PHE A 16 -35.58 -22.79 -5.57
CA PHE A 16 -35.14 -21.38 -5.49
C PHE A 16 -34.76 -20.98 -4.06
N ALA A 17 -35.55 -21.36 -3.06
CA ALA A 17 -35.25 -21.06 -1.66
C ALA A 17 -33.92 -21.70 -1.22
N ILE A 18 -33.69 -22.97 -1.57
CA ILE A 18 -32.43 -23.67 -1.25
C ILE A 18 -31.24 -23.02 -1.97
N ALA A 19 -31.41 -22.65 -3.24
CA ALA A 19 -30.35 -21.99 -4.02
C ALA A 19 -29.98 -20.62 -3.42
N ILE A 20 -30.97 -19.83 -2.99
CA ILE A 20 -30.73 -18.54 -2.33
C ILE A 20 -29.96 -18.74 -1.03
N ILE A 21 -30.41 -19.67 -0.17
CA ILE A 21 -29.74 -19.97 1.11
C ILE A 21 -28.32 -20.45 0.86
N GLY A 22 -28.12 -21.37 -0.08
CA GLY A 22 -26.80 -21.88 -0.43
C GLY A 22 -25.86 -20.77 -0.94
N THR A 23 -26.38 -19.87 -1.79
CA THR A 23 -25.61 -18.74 -2.31
C THR A 23 -25.24 -17.76 -1.19
N CYS A 24 -26.16 -17.45 -0.27
CA CYS A 24 -25.88 -16.59 0.88
C CYS A 24 -24.80 -17.18 1.79
N ILE A 25 -24.81 -18.49 2.03
CA ILE A 25 -23.80 -19.18 2.84
C ILE A 25 -22.42 -19.11 2.15
N VAL A 26 -22.35 -19.47 0.87
CA VAL A 26 -21.10 -19.42 0.11
C VAL A 26 -20.55 -18.00 0.01
N PHE A 27 -21.42 -17.02 -0.27
CA PHE A 27 -21.03 -15.62 -0.31
C PHE A 27 -20.53 -15.12 1.05
N GLY A 28 -21.24 -15.44 2.14
CA GLY A 28 -20.82 -15.08 3.49
C GLY A 28 -19.44 -15.65 3.83
N LEU A 29 -19.20 -16.94 3.55
CA LEU A 29 -17.90 -17.56 3.78
C LEU A 29 -16.78 -16.90 2.98
N LEU A 30 -17.01 -16.65 1.69
CA LEU A 30 -16.04 -15.97 0.83
C LEU A 30 -15.79 -14.52 1.27
N TYR A 31 -16.81 -13.82 1.73
CA TYR A 31 -16.71 -12.45 2.20
C TYR A 31 -15.83 -12.37 3.46
N TYR A 32 -16.12 -13.20 4.47
CA TYR A 32 -15.36 -13.19 5.72
C TYR A 32 -13.92 -13.67 5.51
N LEU A 33 -13.72 -14.83 4.85
CA LEU A 33 -12.38 -15.35 4.59
C LEU A 33 -11.59 -14.44 3.64
N GLY A 34 -12.26 -13.82 2.67
CA GLY A 34 -11.65 -12.91 1.72
C GLY A 34 -11.14 -11.64 2.38
N ILE A 35 -11.91 -11.06 3.31
CA ILE A 35 -11.46 -9.88 4.07
C ILE A 35 -10.29 -10.22 4.98
N ASP A 36 -10.32 -11.35 5.69
CA ASP A 36 -9.22 -11.74 6.58
C ASP A 36 -7.94 -12.01 5.77
N LEU A 37 -8.04 -12.71 4.64
CA LEU A 37 -6.90 -12.99 3.77
C LEU A 37 -6.34 -11.70 3.15
N LEU A 38 -7.21 -10.80 2.69
CA LEU A 38 -6.80 -9.52 2.12
C LEU A 38 -6.14 -8.63 3.18
N SER A 39 -6.70 -8.58 4.39
CA SER A 39 -6.14 -7.81 5.50
C SER A 39 -4.77 -8.34 5.90
N TYR A 40 -4.61 -9.66 6.02
CA TYR A 40 -3.32 -10.28 6.30
C TYR A 40 -2.28 -9.99 5.20
N TYR A 41 -2.67 -10.06 3.94
CA TYR A 41 -1.77 -9.76 2.83
C TYR A 41 -1.31 -8.30 2.83
N ILE A 42 -2.23 -7.37 3.06
CA ILE A 42 -1.92 -5.94 3.18
C ILE A 42 -1.02 -5.72 4.39
N GLU A 43 -1.38 -6.21 5.58
CA GLU A 43 -0.62 -6.02 6.81
C GLU A 43 0.79 -6.62 6.73
N ALA A 44 0.96 -7.81 6.13
CA ALA A 44 2.26 -8.41 5.91
C ALA A 44 3.13 -7.59 4.95
N GLY A 45 2.53 -7.01 3.89
CA GLY A 45 3.20 -6.08 2.99
C GLY A 45 3.60 -4.78 3.71
N SER A 46 2.67 -4.21 4.47
CA SER A 46 2.90 -3.01 5.29
C SER A 46 4.00 -3.18 6.31
N PHE A 47 4.05 -4.34 6.97
CA PHE A 47 5.08 -4.67 7.93
C PHE A 47 6.46 -4.74 7.25
N MET A 48 6.57 -5.41 6.11
CA MET A 48 7.82 -5.48 5.34
C MET A 48 8.34 -4.10 4.93
N ILE A 49 7.45 -3.23 4.46
CA ILE A 49 7.80 -1.87 4.03
C ILE A 49 8.21 -1.02 5.23
N TYR A 50 7.38 -0.99 6.28
CA TYR A 50 7.64 -0.23 7.49
C TYR A 50 9.01 -0.57 8.12
N TYR A 51 9.35 -1.85 8.29
CA TYR A 51 10.61 -2.22 8.94
C TYR A 51 11.85 -1.94 8.09
N ASN A 52 11.73 -2.01 6.76
CA ASN A 52 12.87 -1.79 5.87
C ASN A 52 13.09 -0.30 5.57
N GLU A 53 12.03 0.50 5.53
CA GLU A 53 12.10 1.91 5.13
C GLU A 53 12.15 2.86 6.33
N LYS A 54 11.60 2.48 7.49
CA LYS A 54 11.65 3.30 8.71
C LYS A 54 13.06 3.74 9.12
N PRO A 55 14.11 2.90 9.06
CA PRO A 55 15.47 3.35 9.38
C PRO A 55 15.92 4.55 8.54
N TYR A 56 15.61 4.55 7.24
CA TYR A 56 15.93 5.67 6.35
C TYR A 56 15.15 6.93 6.70
N ILE A 57 13.87 6.80 7.08
CA ILE A 57 13.07 7.94 7.55
C ILE A 57 13.62 8.50 8.86
N ASP A 58 14.00 7.65 9.82
CA ASP A 58 14.54 8.09 11.10
C ASP A 58 15.89 8.82 10.94
N GLU A 59 16.76 8.33 10.04
CA GLU A 59 18.01 9.01 9.66
C GLU A 59 17.76 10.32 8.90
N PHE A 60 16.81 10.31 7.97
CA PHE A 60 16.43 11.52 7.22
C PHE A 60 15.85 12.60 8.14
N GLN A 61 15.03 12.22 9.13
CA GLN A 61 14.51 13.14 10.14
C GLN A 61 15.64 13.81 10.93
N GLN A 62 16.68 13.07 11.32
CA GLN A 62 17.83 13.65 12.00
C GLN A 62 18.57 14.64 11.11
N TYR A 63 18.81 14.29 9.84
CA TYR A 63 19.43 15.17 8.87
C TYR A 63 18.62 16.48 8.66
N VAL A 64 17.30 16.37 8.52
CA VAL A 64 16.40 17.52 8.40
C VAL A 64 16.48 18.42 9.64
N SER A 65 16.45 17.83 10.84
CA SER A 65 16.53 18.57 12.10
C SER A 65 17.89 19.23 12.33
N ASP A 66 18.99 18.54 12.06
CA ASP A 66 20.35 19.04 12.30
C ASP A 66 20.72 20.19 11.35
N ASN A 67 20.10 20.25 10.18
CA ASN A 67 20.40 21.22 9.13
C ASN A 67 19.28 22.24 8.89
N ASP A 68 18.21 22.23 9.71
CA ASP A 68 17.08 23.16 9.63
C ASP A 68 16.38 23.18 8.24
N ILE A 69 16.27 22.00 7.62
CA ILE A 69 15.81 21.85 6.23
C ILE A 69 14.30 22.12 6.13
N SER A 70 13.91 22.99 5.20
CA SER A 70 12.52 23.24 4.79
C SER A 70 12.12 22.30 3.65
N THR A 71 10.82 22.05 3.48
CA THR A 71 10.29 21.34 2.30
C THR A 71 10.68 21.98 0.95
N THR A 72 11.05 23.27 0.95
CA THR A 72 11.51 24.00 -0.23
C THR A 72 13.01 23.86 -0.52
N ASP A 73 13.80 23.32 0.41
CA ASP A 73 15.25 23.09 0.27
C ASP A 73 15.55 21.81 -0.53
N VAL A 74 14.93 21.71 -1.71
CA VAL A 74 14.92 20.52 -2.57
C VAL A 74 16.31 19.97 -2.82
N GLU A 75 17.28 20.84 -3.14
CA GLU A 75 18.64 20.41 -3.46
C GLU A 75 19.31 19.66 -2.29
N GLN A 76 19.07 20.07 -1.05
CA GLN A 76 19.70 19.45 0.12
C GLN A 76 19.21 18.02 0.35
N TYR A 77 17.89 17.83 0.38
CA TYR A 77 17.37 16.47 0.56
C TYR A 77 17.49 15.63 -0.72
N ASP A 78 17.55 16.22 -1.91
CA ASP A 78 17.91 15.50 -3.14
C ASP A 78 19.32 14.89 -3.06
N GLU A 79 20.30 15.66 -2.56
CA GLU A 79 21.68 15.20 -2.35
C GLU A 79 21.72 14.07 -1.31
N TRP A 80 21.05 14.25 -0.17
CA TRP A 80 20.95 13.22 0.86
C TRP A 80 20.37 11.91 0.32
N MET A 81 19.27 11.98 -0.44
CA MET A 81 18.63 10.80 -1.03
C MET A 81 19.55 10.09 -2.03
N ALA A 82 20.35 10.85 -2.79
CA ALA A 82 21.34 10.29 -3.70
C ALA A 82 22.49 9.57 -2.97
N GLU A 83 23.02 10.18 -1.89
CA GLU A 83 24.06 9.59 -1.04
C GLU A 83 23.61 8.30 -0.34
N HIS A 84 22.32 8.21 0.03
CA HIS A 84 21.73 7.07 0.72
C HIS A 84 21.16 6.00 -0.23
N ASP A 85 21.55 6.07 -1.51
CA ASP A 85 21.17 5.11 -2.54
C ASP A 85 19.65 4.98 -2.75
N VAL A 86 18.86 6.02 -2.44
CA VAL A 86 17.40 5.99 -2.58
C VAL A 86 16.99 5.85 -4.06
N ALA A 87 16.04 4.97 -4.34
CA ALA A 87 15.51 4.73 -5.69
C ALA A 87 14.31 5.64 -6.01
N PHE A 88 13.48 5.94 -5.02
CA PHE A 88 12.35 6.86 -5.13
C PHE A 88 12.02 7.49 -3.78
N TYR A 89 11.55 8.75 -3.78
CA TYR A 89 10.92 9.36 -2.61
C TYR A 89 9.86 10.37 -3.01
N SER A 90 8.96 10.65 -2.08
CA SER A 90 7.95 11.71 -2.19
C SER A 90 7.77 12.45 -0.88
N VAL A 91 7.53 13.76 -0.98
CA VAL A 91 7.15 14.64 0.13
C VAL A 91 5.74 15.15 -0.14
N GLN A 92 4.86 15.05 0.86
CA GLN A 92 3.46 15.46 0.74
C GLN A 92 3.04 16.37 1.88
N GLU A 93 2.15 17.30 1.54
CA GLU A 93 1.45 18.16 2.50
C GLU A 93 -0.04 17.84 2.39
N MET A 94 -0.63 17.32 3.47
CA MET A 94 -2.06 16.96 3.52
C MET A 94 -2.49 16.02 2.38
N GLY A 95 -1.71 14.97 2.11
CA GLY A 95 -1.96 14.00 1.04
C GLY A 95 -1.80 14.55 -0.38
N LYS A 96 -1.27 15.77 -0.54
CA LYS A 96 -0.90 16.34 -1.83
C LYS A 96 0.61 16.27 -1.99
N VAL A 97 1.07 15.56 -3.01
CA VAL A 97 2.49 15.54 -3.39
C VAL A 97 2.95 16.95 -3.75
N ILE A 98 3.90 17.46 -2.97
CA ILE A 98 4.56 18.75 -3.22
C ILE A 98 5.89 18.55 -3.96
N TYR A 99 6.55 17.41 -3.76
CA TYR A 99 7.76 17.03 -4.49
C TYR A 99 7.93 15.52 -4.54
N ASN A 100 8.51 15.00 -5.63
CA ASN A 100 8.97 13.62 -5.73
C ASN A 100 10.14 13.49 -6.72
N LYS A 101 10.94 12.43 -6.56
CA LYS A 101 12.01 12.11 -7.49
C LYS A 101 12.22 10.62 -7.59
N SER A 102 12.49 10.17 -8.81
CA SER A 102 12.79 8.78 -9.15
C SER A 102 14.19 8.68 -9.74
N ASN A 103 15.02 7.79 -9.20
CA ASN A 103 16.33 7.45 -9.77
C ASN A 103 16.16 6.26 -10.72
N VAL A 104 15.87 6.58 -12.00
CA VAL A 104 15.45 5.63 -13.04
C VAL A 104 16.43 4.47 -13.23
N ASP A 105 17.73 4.70 -13.12
CA ASP A 105 18.75 3.66 -13.34
C ASP A 105 18.63 2.47 -12.38
N LYS A 106 18.13 2.69 -11.15
CA LYS A 106 17.86 1.61 -10.18
C LYS A 106 16.50 0.95 -10.38
N LEU A 107 15.54 1.68 -10.93
CA LEU A 107 14.18 1.20 -11.16
C LEU A 107 14.10 0.15 -12.29
N ILE A 108 15.13 0.03 -13.15
CA ILE A 108 15.14 -0.96 -14.25
C ILE A 108 15.56 -2.37 -13.76
N SER A 109 16.08 -2.52 -12.54
CA SER A 109 16.37 -3.83 -11.95
C SER A 109 15.06 -4.60 -11.71
N PRO A 110 15.01 -5.90 -12.05
CA PRO A 110 13.94 -6.52 -12.83
C PRO A 110 12.55 -6.15 -12.34
N ALA A 111 11.82 -5.45 -13.20
CA ALA A 111 10.41 -5.01 -13.10
C ALA A 111 9.37 -6.14 -12.88
N LYS A 112 9.76 -7.27 -12.32
CA LYS A 112 8.90 -8.43 -12.07
C LYS A 112 8.16 -8.36 -10.72
N ASN A 113 8.62 -7.50 -9.79
CA ASN A 113 8.04 -7.33 -8.45
C ASN A 113 7.84 -5.84 -8.06
N MET A 114 7.75 -4.91 -9.00
CA MET A 114 7.56 -3.48 -8.63
C MET A 114 6.22 -3.30 -7.91
N TYR A 115 6.30 -2.84 -6.65
CA TYR A 115 5.16 -2.30 -5.93
C TYR A 115 4.53 -1.20 -6.80
N ASP A 116 3.20 -1.22 -6.92
CA ASP A 116 2.48 -0.12 -7.54
C ASP A 116 2.54 1.09 -6.60
N TYR A 117 3.55 1.93 -6.81
CA TYR A 117 3.82 3.14 -6.02
C TYR A 117 2.69 4.17 -6.09
N ARG A 118 1.66 3.95 -6.92
CA ARG A 118 0.41 4.72 -6.85
C ARG A 118 -0.39 4.42 -5.57
N PHE A 119 0.05 3.45 -4.76
CA PHE A 119 -0.50 3.11 -3.45
C PHE A 119 0.44 3.47 -2.27
N THR A 120 1.39 4.40 -2.43
CA THR A 120 2.34 4.81 -1.37
C THR A 120 1.70 5.49 -0.17
N GLY A 121 0.46 6.00 -0.29
CA GLY A 121 -0.26 6.69 0.79
C GLY A 121 -0.39 5.90 2.09
N SER A 122 -0.21 4.58 2.07
CA SER A 122 -0.27 3.73 3.28
C SER A 122 1.07 3.60 4.01
N TYR A 123 2.17 4.10 3.45
CA TYR A 123 3.54 3.89 3.95
C TYR A 123 4.30 5.18 4.20
N GLU A 124 3.65 6.32 4.03
CA GLU A 124 4.22 7.62 4.35
C GLU A 124 4.37 7.77 5.86
N LEU A 125 5.53 8.26 6.27
CA LEU A 125 5.87 8.52 7.66
C LEU A 125 6.09 10.02 7.86
N PRO A 126 5.66 10.57 9.01
CA PRO A 126 5.81 12.00 9.27
C PRO A 126 7.29 12.36 9.43
N VAL A 127 7.67 13.47 8.80
CA VAL A 127 8.96 14.13 8.98
C VAL A 127 8.71 15.60 9.30
N GLN A 128 9.25 16.07 10.42
CA GLN A 128 9.21 17.46 10.83
C GLN A 128 10.32 18.23 10.10
N PHE A 129 9.95 18.96 9.05
CA PHE A 129 10.76 20.00 8.42
C PHE A 129 10.68 21.30 9.23
N SER A 130 11.54 22.27 8.90
CA SER A 130 11.58 23.57 9.59
C SER A 130 10.34 24.44 9.36
N ASP A 131 9.64 24.21 8.25
CA ASP A 131 8.42 24.93 7.84
C ASP A 131 7.12 24.19 8.19
N ILE A 132 7.07 22.86 8.00
CA ILE A 132 5.88 22.03 8.25
C ILE A 132 6.24 20.60 8.71
N GLU A 133 5.26 19.89 9.26
CA GLU A 133 5.30 18.42 9.30
C GLU A 133 4.76 17.89 7.97
N ALA A 134 5.53 17.07 7.28
CA ALA A 134 5.19 16.52 5.97
C ALA A 134 5.17 14.98 5.99
N GLU A 135 4.37 14.41 5.10
CA GLU A 135 4.26 12.97 4.90
C GLU A 135 5.33 12.54 3.87
N VAL A 136 6.30 11.73 4.31
CA VAL A 136 7.45 11.35 3.49
C VAL A 136 7.48 9.84 3.26
N PHE A 137 7.72 9.45 2.01
CA PHE A 137 7.96 8.06 1.62
C PHE A 137 9.35 7.94 1.01
N ILE A 138 10.13 6.94 1.42
CA ILE A 138 11.48 6.65 0.91
C ILE A 138 11.55 5.19 0.52
N TYR A 139 11.93 4.93 -0.74
CA TYR A 139 12.08 3.59 -1.30
C TYR A 139 13.51 3.39 -1.82
N THR A 140 14.23 2.41 -1.29
CA THR A 140 15.65 2.17 -1.59
C THR A 140 15.91 1.06 -2.60
N GLY A 141 14.87 0.37 -3.07
CA GLY A 141 15.00 -0.75 -4.01
C GLY A 141 15.39 -2.04 -3.28
N PHE A 142 14.45 -2.97 -3.16
CA PHE A 142 14.72 -4.25 -2.50
C PHE A 142 15.68 -5.12 -3.33
N TYR A 143 16.89 -5.35 -2.83
CA TYR A 143 17.66 -6.53 -3.19
C TYR A 143 17.12 -7.71 -2.38
N ILE A 144 16.19 -8.46 -2.96
CA ILE A 144 15.85 -9.79 -2.43
C ILE A 144 17.08 -10.68 -2.68
N ASN A 145 17.95 -10.80 -1.69
CA ASN A 145 18.88 -11.93 -1.63
C ASN A 145 18.06 -13.17 -1.31
N LEU A 146 17.57 -13.85 -2.35
CA LEU A 146 17.04 -15.21 -2.25
C LEU A 146 18.21 -16.11 -1.81
N ILE A 147 18.21 -16.48 -0.52
CA ILE A 147 19.02 -17.56 0.02
C ILE A 147 18.50 -18.89 -0.55
#